data_AF-A0A522MJU4-F1
#
_entry.id   AF-A0A522MJU4-F1
#
_cell.length_a   1.000
_cell.length_b   1.000
_cell.length_c   1.000
_cell.angle_alpha   90.00
_cell.angle_beta   90.00
_cell.angle_gamma   90.00
#
_symmetry.space_group_name_H-M   'P 1'
#
loop_
_entity.id
_entity.type
_entity.pdbx_description
1 polymer ?
#
loop_
_entity_poly.entity_id
_entity_poly.type
_entity_poly.pdbx_seq_one_letter_code
_entity_poly.pdbx_strand_id
1 'polypeptide(L)'
;MYGPIDREQEQHQRDVVAQSVTPAHSSAGLLAARLPLRADGPGLWGEVTLPYESVELLCDICRAHGTEPYFRAHRPSLTAAEKDSIVAPARVQKTVTIELGGRFVLCTAIGDAILSRALLRELAERLGLARAAAKKLHVNPPKLDPMACLEMAPGMVSPFLRPGRETAIRAVVLTDGSVADGPPERGLVAVSLSLRWSLLLDAARFPVILRDYARRAYPKIEWIDLRGHGKASPCGD
;
A
#
# COMPACT_ATOMS: atom_id res chain seq x y z
N MET A 1 31.36 33.78 27.73
CA MET A 1 30.37 34.88 27.79
C MET A 1 29.49 34.76 26.57
N TYR A 2 28.29 34.20 26.73
CA TYR A 2 27.29 34.11 25.67
C TYR A 2 26.54 35.45 25.59
N GLY A 3 26.56 36.08 24.42
CA GLY A 3 25.73 37.24 24.09
C GLY A 3 24.27 36.83 23.84
N PRO A 4 23.34 37.80 23.88
CA PRO A 4 21.92 37.54 24.03
C PRO A 4 21.31 36.98 22.74
N ILE A 5 20.48 35.94 22.88
CA ILE A 5 19.63 35.41 21.82
C ILE A 5 18.33 36.24 21.81
N ASP A 6 17.97 36.69 20.62
CA ASP A 6 16.84 37.56 20.30
C ASP A 6 15.50 37.09 20.89
N ARG A 7 14.96 37.89 21.81
CA ARG A 7 13.59 37.74 22.36
C ARG A 7 12.48 38.02 21.34
N GLU A 8 12.81 38.45 20.12
CA GLU A 8 11.83 38.70 19.07
C GLU A 8 11.43 37.44 18.29
N GLN A 9 12.28 36.39 18.28
CA GLN A 9 11.95 35.13 17.58
C GLN A 9 10.98 34.24 18.36
N GLU A 10 11.00 34.29 19.70
CA GLU A 10 10.07 33.51 20.54
C GLU A 10 8.64 34.07 20.57
N GLN A 11 8.46 35.38 20.33
CA GLN A 11 7.13 36.00 20.30
C GLN A 11 6.39 35.65 19.00
N HIS A 12 7.07 35.64 17.86
CA HIS A 12 6.47 35.28 16.56
C HIS A 12 6.07 33.80 16.49
N GLN A 13 6.77 32.93 17.22
CA GLN A 13 6.48 31.50 17.25
C GLN A 13 5.29 31.16 18.18
N ARG A 14 4.95 32.03 19.14
CA ARG A 14 3.77 31.88 20.00
C ARG A 14 2.48 32.36 19.34
N ASP A 15 2.54 33.39 18.50
CA ASP A 15 1.36 33.89 17.79
C ASP A 15 0.92 32.97 16.64
N VAL A 16 1.84 32.22 16.03
CA VAL A 16 1.50 31.21 14.99
C VAL A 16 0.83 29.97 15.61
N VAL A 17 1.15 29.63 16.87
CA VAL A 17 0.57 28.47 17.57
C VAL A 17 -0.83 28.77 18.13
N ALA A 18 -1.17 30.03 18.40
CA ALA A 18 -2.47 30.41 18.95
C ALA A 18 -3.61 30.54 17.91
N GLN A 19 -3.32 30.53 16.59
CA GLN A 19 -4.34 30.61 15.54
C GLN A 19 -4.81 29.26 14.97
N SER A 20 -4.31 28.13 15.48
CA SER A 20 -4.66 26.79 14.99
C SER A 20 -5.53 25.97 15.95
N VAL A 21 -6.40 26.66 16.71
CA VAL A 21 -7.47 26.00 17.47
C VAL A 21 -8.80 26.69 17.21
N THR A 22 -9.53 26.21 16.20
CA THR A 22 -10.99 26.04 16.26
C THR A 22 -11.46 25.16 15.09
N PRO A 23 -12.44 24.26 15.29
CA PRO A 23 -12.82 23.25 14.32
C PRO A 23 -13.85 23.82 13.34
N ALA A 24 -13.52 23.81 12.05
CA ALA A 24 -14.48 24.03 10.99
C ALA A 24 -14.38 22.87 9.99
N HIS A 25 -15.42 22.03 9.97
CA HIS A 25 -15.71 21.17 8.84
C HIS A 25 -15.81 22.04 7.58
N SER A 26 -14.80 21.97 6.72
CA SER A 26 -14.88 22.50 5.37
C SER A 26 -14.40 21.44 4.40
N SER A 27 -15.36 20.66 3.92
CA SER A 27 -15.30 19.93 2.66
C SER A 27 -15.14 20.93 1.52
N ALA A 28 -13.91 21.42 1.30
CA ALA A 28 -13.58 22.31 0.21
C ALA A 28 -12.20 21.95 -0.36
N GLY A 29 -12.17 21.47 -1.60
CA GLY A 29 -10.97 21.55 -2.45
C GLY A 29 -10.39 20.26 -3.02
N LEU A 30 -11.03 19.09 -2.88
CA LEU A 30 -10.59 17.88 -3.58
C LEU A 30 -11.24 17.82 -4.97
N LEU A 31 -10.58 18.40 -5.97
CA LEU A 31 -10.92 18.18 -7.38
C LEU A 31 -10.75 16.68 -7.70
N ALA A 32 -11.87 15.96 -7.81
CA ALA A 32 -11.90 14.61 -8.36
C ALA A 32 -11.53 14.69 -9.84
N ALA A 33 -10.27 14.40 -10.19
CA ALA A 33 -9.89 14.22 -11.58
C ALA A 33 -10.54 12.93 -12.07
N ARG A 34 -11.45 13.03 -13.06
CA ARG A 34 -11.91 11.89 -13.83
C ARG A 34 -10.70 11.25 -14.53
N LEU A 35 -10.65 9.92 -14.58
CA LEU A 35 -9.66 9.16 -15.33
C LEU A 35 -9.48 9.80 -16.72
N PRO A 36 -8.24 10.02 -17.19
CA PRO A 36 -7.99 10.18 -18.61
C PRO A 36 -8.18 8.81 -19.26
N LEU A 37 -9.45 8.39 -19.39
CA LEU A 37 -9.84 7.20 -20.14
C LEU A 37 -9.55 7.49 -21.62
N ARG A 38 -8.61 6.72 -22.17
CA ARG A 38 -8.02 6.83 -23.52
C ARG A 38 -6.93 7.91 -23.66
N ALA A 39 -5.77 7.62 -23.08
CA ALA A 39 -4.52 8.03 -23.70
C ALA A 39 -3.89 6.76 -24.29
N ASP A 40 -4.08 6.53 -25.58
CA ASP A 40 -3.28 5.59 -26.34
C ASP A 40 -1.85 6.16 -26.41
N GLY A 41 -1.08 5.96 -25.35
CA GLY A 41 0.31 6.36 -25.31
C GLY A 41 0.94 6.36 -23.91
N PRO A 42 2.22 5.98 -23.78
CA PRO A 42 2.98 5.98 -22.51
C PRO A 42 3.16 7.36 -21.86
N GLY A 43 2.66 8.45 -22.47
CA GLY A 43 2.96 9.82 -22.07
C GLY A 43 2.17 10.35 -20.86
N LEU A 44 0.95 9.88 -20.58
CA LEU A 44 0.11 10.47 -19.53
C LEU A 44 0.32 9.86 -18.14
N TRP A 45 0.64 8.56 -18.11
CA TRP A 45 0.82 7.80 -16.87
C TRP A 45 2.29 7.70 -16.44
N GLY A 46 3.23 7.93 -17.36
CA GLY A 46 4.67 7.69 -17.19
C GLY A 46 5.07 6.27 -17.61
N GLU A 47 6.37 5.99 -17.67
CA GLU A 47 6.95 4.74 -18.23
C GLU A 47 6.72 3.50 -17.36
N VAL A 48 6.33 3.68 -16.10
CA VAL A 48 6.17 2.58 -15.13
C VAL A 48 4.77 2.66 -14.55
N THR A 49 3.89 1.76 -14.97
CA THR A 49 2.48 1.79 -14.60
C THR A 49 1.97 0.43 -14.14
N LEU A 50 0.99 0.44 -13.25
CA LEU A 50 0.13 -0.71 -13.01
C LEU A 50 -0.59 -1.05 -14.33
N PRO A 51 -0.79 -2.34 -14.68
CA PRO A 51 -1.52 -2.71 -15.88
C PRO A 51 -2.88 -2.00 -15.97
N TYR A 52 -3.23 -1.51 -17.14
CA TYR A 52 -4.45 -0.72 -17.34
C TYR A 52 -5.71 -1.47 -16.93
N GLU A 53 -5.78 -2.77 -17.24
CA GLU A 53 -6.91 -3.64 -16.87
C GLU A 53 -7.02 -3.80 -15.34
N SER A 54 -5.90 -3.72 -14.62
CA SER A 54 -5.91 -3.68 -13.16
C SER A 54 -6.54 -2.39 -12.64
N VAL A 55 -6.23 -1.25 -13.26
CA VAL A 55 -6.79 0.05 -12.88
C VAL A 55 -8.30 0.09 -13.15
N GLU A 56 -8.74 -0.41 -14.30
CA GLU A 56 -10.18 -0.49 -14.64
C GLU A 56 -10.95 -1.34 -13.64
N LEU A 57 -10.47 -2.57 -13.37
CA LEU A 57 -11.12 -3.46 -12.41
C LEU A 57 -11.15 -2.83 -11.01
N LEU A 58 -10.08 -2.18 -10.59
CA LEU A 58 -10.01 -1.52 -9.29
C LEU A 58 -11.03 -0.38 -9.19
N CYS A 59 -11.22 0.40 -10.24
CA CYS A 59 -12.25 1.45 -10.28
C CYS A 59 -13.66 0.87 -10.14
N ASP A 60 -13.95 -0.22 -10.86
CA ASP A 60 -15.26 -0.87 -10.79
C ASP A 60 -15.55 -1.41 -9.39
N ILE A 61 -14.56 -2.01 -8.74
CA ILE A 61 -14.67 -2.51 -7.37
C ILE A 61 -14.86 -1.36 -6.38
N CYS A 62 -14.14 -0.26 -6.53
CA CYS A 62 -14.34 0.93 -5.70
C CYS A 62 -15.80 1.40 -5.75
N ARG A 63 -16.34 1.56 -6.97
CA ARG A 63 -17.73 1.97 -7.17
C ARG A 63 -18.72 0.96 -6.57
N ALA A 64 -18.47 -0.34 -6.74
CA ALA A 64 -19.30 -1.39 -6.15
C ALA A 64 -19.30 -1.36 -4.61
N HIS A 65 -18.22 -0.89 -4.00
CA HIS A 65 -18.13 -0.65 -2.56
C HIS A 65 -18.62 0.75 -2.13
N GLY A 66 -19.22 1.53 -3.04
CA GLY A 66 -19.72 2.88 -2.76
C GLY A 66 -18.61 3.89 -2.48
N THR A 67 -17.42 3.68 -3.04
CA THR A 67 -16.27 4.60 -2.99
C THR A 67 -15.98 5.11 -4.39
N GLU A 68 -15.94 6.43 -4.58
CA GLU A 68 -15.46 6.98 -5.85
C GLU A 68 -13.92 6.89 -5.88
N PRO A 69 -13.31 6.31 -6.94
CA PRO A 69 -11.86 6.26 -7.07
C PRO A 69 -11.29 7.68 -7.20
N TYR A 70 -10.41 8.07 -6.28
CA TYR A 70 -9.77 9.40 -6.28
C TYR A 70 -8.33 9.31 -6.77
N PHE A 71 -8.04 9.91 -7.92
CA PHE A 71 -6.71 9.94 -8.52
C PHE A 71 -5.95 11.19 -8.09
N ARG A 72 -4.71 11.00 -7.62
CA ARG A 72 -3.81 12.09 -7.25
C ARG A 72 -2.55 12.05 -8.11
N ALA A 73 -2.37 13.08 -8.92
CA ALA A 73 -1.08 13.36 -9.56
C ALA A 73 -0.10 13.92 -8.51
N HIS A 74 1.18 13.59 -8.67
CA HIS A 74 2.24 14.10 -7.81
C HIS A 74 3.61 14.09 -8.50
N ARG A 75 4.60 14.75 -7.86
CA ARG A 75 6.00 14.66 -8.30
C ARG A 75 6.47 13.19 -8.25
N PRO A 76 7.41 12.78 -9.12
CA PRO A 76 7.98 11.43 -9.06
C PRO A 76 8.48 11.09 -7.67
N SER A 77 8.17 9.89 -7.19
CA SER A 77 8.80 9.29 -6.01
C SER A 77 9.68 8.14 -6.46
N LEU A 78 10.96 8.16 -6.09
CA LEU A 78 11.89 7.07 -6.39
C LEU A 78 11.99 6.09 -5.21
N THR A 79 11.55 6.51 -4.02
CA THR A 79 11.50 5.69 -2.82
C THR A 79 10.12 5.72 -2.16
N ALA A 80 9.82 4.68 -1.37
CA ALA A 80 8.60 4.62 -0.59
C ALA A 80 8.51 5.72 0.48
N ALA A 81 9.64 6.09 1.10
CA ALA A 81 9.71 7.15 2.11
C ALA A 81 9.42 8.54 1.52
N GLU A 82 9.95 8.84 0.33
CA GLU A 82 9.57 10.06 -0.39
C GLU A 82 8.09 10.08 -0.73
N LYS A 83 7.53 8.92 -1.09
CA LYS A 83 6.12 8.79 -1.44
C LYS A 83 5.21 9.08 -0.24
N ASP A 84 5.54 8.60 0.96
CA ASP A 84 4.78 8.87 2.18
C ASP A 84 4.63 10.40 2.41
N SER A 85 5.71 11.17 2.24
CA SER A 85 5.66 12.64 2.33
C SER A 85 4.85 13.31 1.21
N ILE A 86 4.84 12.72 0.00
CA ILE A 86 4.14 13.26 -1.17
C ILE A 86 2.63 13.06 -1.06
N VAL A 87 2.21 11.90 -0.57
CA VAL A 87 0.79 11.51 -0.53
C VAL A 87 0.10 11.82 0.79
N ALA A 88 0.85 12.35 1.77
CA ALA A 88 0.30 12.85 3.03
C ALA A 88 -0.96 13.72 2.81
N PRO A 89 -2.00 13.57 3.66
CA PRO A 89 -2.05 12.72 4.86
C PRO A 89 -2.37 11.22 4.59
N ALA A 90 -2.40 10.77 3.32
CA ALA A 90 -2.60 9.36 3.01
C ALA A 90 -1.36 8.51 3.36
N ARG A 91 -1.59 7.24 3.68
CA ARG A 91 -0.52 6.25 3.96
C ARG A 91 -0.26 5.39 2.72
N VAL A 92 1.00 5.09 2.41
CA VAL A 92 1.31 4.27 1.22
C VAL A 92 1.00 2.79 1.45
N GLN A 93 0.29 2.17 0.51
CA GLN A 93 0.21 0.71 0.41
C GLN A 93 1.53 0.18 -0.14
N LYS A 94 2.16 -0.78 0.54
CA LYS A 94 3.42 -1.39 0.10
C LYS A 94 3.24 -2.88 -0.09
N THR A 95 3.94 -3.43 -1.08
CA THR A 95 3.96 -4.86 -1.39
C THR A 95 5.39 -5.32 -1.47
N VAL A 96 5.67 -6.48 -0.89
CA VAL A 96 6.93 -7.20 -1.11
C VAL A 96 6.61 -8.59 -1.64
N THR A 97 7.47 -9.09 -2.51
CA THR A 97 7.38 -10.49 -2.92
C THR A 97 8.26 -11.31 -1.99
N ILE A 98 7.78 -12.46 -1.53
CA ILE A 98 8.60 -13.41 -0.78
C ILE A 98 8.60 -14.78 -1.44
N GLU A 99 9.70 -15.52 -1.30
CA GLU A 99 9.77 -16.96 -1.53
C GLU A 99 9.70 -17.67 -0.17
N LEU A 100 8.65 -18.48 0.04
CA LEU A 100 8.46 -19.28 1.24
C LEU A 100 8.25 -20.74 0.84
N GLY A 101 9.18 -21.62 1.24
CA GLY A 101 9.09 -23.04 0.89
C GLY A 101 9.02 -23.31 -0.63
N GLY A 102 9.68 -22.48 -1.44
CA GLY A 102 9.65 -22.57 -2.90
C GLY A 102 8.40 -22.00 -3.56
N ARG A 103 7.50 -21.34 -2.81
CA ARG A 103 6.32 -20.66 -3.35
C ARG A 103 6.50 -19.15 -3.30
N PHE A 104 6.14 -18.47 -4.38
CA PHE A 104 6.11 -17.01 -4.41
C PHE A 104 4.80 -16.48 -3.84
N VAL A 105 4.91 -15.51 -2.95
CA VAL A 105 3.79 -14.91 -2.23
C VAL A 105 3.94 -13.39 -2.25
N LEU A 106 2.85 -12.67 -2.49
CA LEU A 106 2.82 -11.22 -2.34
C LEU A 106 2.33 -10.88 -0.93
N CYS A 107 3.15 -10.19 -0.14
CA CYS A 107 2.75 -9.66 1.15
C CYS A 107 2.50 -8.17 1.02
N THR A 108 1.30 -7.73 1.36
CA THR A 108 0.84 -6.35 1.23
C THR A 108 0.33 -5.80 2.56
N ALA A 109 0.58 -4.52 2.80
CA ALA A 109 0.15 -3.80 3.99
C ALA A 109 -0.05 -2.31 3.71
N ILE A 110 -0.75 -1.62 4.62
CA ILE A 110 -0.77 -0.16 4.70
C ILE A 110 0.43 0.28 5.53
N GLY A 111 1.46 0.83 4.89
CA GLY A 111 2.80 1.01 5.45
C GLY A 111 3.69 -0.22 5.22
N ASP A 112 4.75 -0.34 6.00
CA ASP A 112 5.71 -1.44 5.84
C ASP A 112 5.14 -2.76 6.37
N ALA A 113 5.15 -3.81 5.56
CA ALA A 113 4.64 -5.12 5.95
C ALA A 113 5.46 -5.73 7.10
N ILE A 114 4.79 -6.19 8.15
CA ILE A 114 5.43 -6.86 9.29
C ILE A 114 5.57 -8.35 9.00
N LEU A 115 6.77 -8.81 8.64
CA LEU A 115 7.06 -10.23 8.39
C LEU A 115 7.70 -10.92 9.60
N SER A 116 6.94 -11.05 10.70
CA SER A 116 7.43 -11.72 11.91
C SER A 116 7.56 -13.24 11.73
N ARG A 117 8.40 -13.90 12.54
CA ARG A 117 8.51 -15.37 12.53
C ARG A 117 7.17 -16.06 12.84
N ALA A 118 6.34 -15.47 13.69
CA ALA A 118 5.01 -15.99 14.01
C ALA A 118 4.10 -15.92 12.78
N LEU A 119 4.06 -14.76 12.11
CA LEU A 119 3.27 -14.57 10.89
C LEU A 119 3.73 -15.51 9.77
N LEU A 120 5.05 -15.71 9.59
CA LEU A 120 5.59 -16.62 8.58
C LEU A 120 5.26 -18.09 8.87
N ARG A 121 5.15 -18.49 10.14
CA ARG A 121 4.71 -19.84 10.52
C ARG A 121 3.23 -20.05 10.22
N GLU A 122 2.39 -19.09 10.59
CA GLU A 122 0.97 -19.10 10.24
C GLU A 122 0.78 -19.17 8.72
N LEU A 123 1.51 -18.34 7.97
CA LEU A 123 1.48 -18.36 6.51
C LEU A 123 1.93 -19.73 5.96
N ALA A 124 3.00 -20.32 6.49
CA ALA A 124 3.44 -21.64 6.07
C ALA A 124 2.36 -22.70 6.33
N GLU A 125 1.70 -22.66 7.49
CA GLU A 125 0.60 -23.57 7.83
C GLU A 125 -0.59 -23.42 6.89
N ARG A 126 -1.01 -22.18 6.60
CA ARG A 126 -2.09 -21.86 5.64
C ARG A 126 -1.81 -22.41 4.25
N LEU A 127 -0.55 -22.33 3.82
CA LEU A 127 -0.11 -22.85 2.53
C LEU A 127 0.12 -24.37 2.53
N GLY A 128 -0.10 -25.07 3.64
CA GLY A 128 0.18 -26.50 3.77
C GLY A 128 1.68 -26.84 3.65
N LEU A 129 2.55 -25.90 4.02
CA LEU A 129 4.00 -26.08 4.05
C LEU A 129 4.46 -26.56 5.42
N ALA A 130 5.60 -27.25 5.46
CA ALA A 130 6.24 -27.59 6.72
C ALA A 130 6.59 -26.31 7.50
N ARG A 131 6.40 -26.31 8.83
CA ARG A 131 6.78 -25.19 9.73
C ARG A 131 8.23 -24.73 9.55
N ALA A 132 9.12 -25.63 9.15
CA ALA A 132 10.52 -25.33 8.86
C ALA A 132 10.72 -24.39 7.66
N ALA A 133 9.74 -24.28 6.75
CA ALA A 133 9.76 -23.34 5.62
C ALA A 133 9.90 -21.89 6.08
N ALA A 134 9.31 -21.52 7.24
CA ALA A 134 9.43 -20.19 7.84
C ALA A 134 10.88 -19.79 8.20
N LYS A 135 11.84 -20.73 8.20
CA LYS A 135 13.27 -20.44 8.42
C LYS A 135 14.00 -20.00 7.15
N LYS A 136 13.43 -20.27 5.96
CA LYS A 136 14.04 -19.97 4.66
C LYS A 136 13.15 -18.96 3.91
N LEU A 137 13.24 -17.71 4.35
CA LEU A 137 12.55 -16.57 3.72
C LEU A 137 13.53 -15.86 2.78
N HIS A 138 13.11 -15.64 1.53
CA HIS A 138 13.76 -14.68 0.64
C HIS A 138 12.78 -13.56 0.32
N VAL A 139 13.14 -12.32 0.64
CA VAL A 139 12.39 -11.13 0.23
C VAL A 139 12.93 -10.65 -1.11
N ASN A 140 12.04 -10.31 -2.03
CA ASN A 140 12.32 -9.95 -3.42
C ASN A 140 13.27 -10.97 -4.07
N PRO A 141 12.84 -12.25 -4.17
CA PRO A 141 13.69 -13.34 -4.62
C PRO A 141 14.19 -13.07 -6.05
N PRO A 142 15.50 -13.23 -6.33
CA PRO A 142 16.09 -12.92 -7.64
C PRO A 142 15.57 -13.82 -8.78
N LYS A 143 14.94 -14.95 -8.44
CA LYS A 143 14.33 -15.88 -9.39
C LYS A 143 13.00 -15.38 -9.97
N LEU A 144 12.42 -14.33 -9.40
CA LEU A 144 11.19 -13.73 -9.88
C LEU A 144 11.52 -12.33 -10.44
N ASP A 145 11.58 -12.22 -11.76
CA ASP A 145 11.65 -10.93 -12.43
C ASP A 145 10.25 -10.28 -12.41
N PRO A 146 10.05 -9.16 -11.70
CA PRO A 146 8.74 -8.51 -11.63
C PRO A 146 8.20 -8.07 -12.99
N MET A 147 9.08 -7.65 -13.91
CA MET A 147 8.65 -7.21 -15.24
C MET A 147 8.14 -8.38 -16.06
N ALA A 148 8.93 -9.45 -16.16
CA ALA A 148 8.55 -10.64 -16.92
C ALA A 148 7.37 -11.41 -16.29
N CYS A 149 7.30 -11.48 -14.96
CA CYS A 149 6.33 -12.33 -14.27
C CYS A 149 5.05 -11.60 -13.83
N LEU A 150 5.11 -10.29 -13.56
CA LEU A 150 4.00 -9.52 -12.98
C LEU A 150 3.59 -8.31 -13.83
N GLU A 151 4.31 -8.02 -14.92
CA GLU A 151 4.10 -6.83 -15.77
C GLU A 151 4.21 -5.52 -14.97
N MET A 152 5.10 -5.49 -13.96
CA MET A 152 5.34 -4.35 -13.09
C MET A 152 6.84 -4.11 -12.91
N ALA A 153 7.26 -2.86 -12.89
CA ALA A 153 8.66 -2.55 -12.65
C ALA A 153 9.08 -2.87 -11.20
N PRO A 154 10.36 -3.14 -10.96
CA PRO A 154 10.92 -3.18 -9.61
C PRO A 154 10.53 -1.94 -8.81
N GLY A 155 10.11 -2.13 -7.55
CA GLY A 155 9.63 -1.04 -6.68
C GLY A 155 8.17 -0.65 -6.88
N MET A 156 7.49 -1.17 -7.90
CA MET A 156 6.07 -0.92 -8.19
C MET A 156 5.20 -2.17 -8.09
N VAL A 157 5.75 -3.24 -7.52
CA VAL A 157 5.01 -4.49 -7.25
C VAL A 157 3.81 -4.19 -6.37
N SER A 158 2.67 -4.74 -6.79
CA SER A 158 1.35 -4.45 -6.25
C SER A 158 0.53 -5.74 -6.19
N PRO A 159 -0.41 -5.90 -5.24
CA PRO A 159 -1.32 -7.04 -5.27
C PRO A 159 -2.35 -6.93 -6.41
N PHE A 160 -2.43 -5.78 -7.10
CA PHE A 160 -3.34 -5.55 -8.22
C PHE A 160 -2.79 -6.11 -9.53
N LEU A 161 -2.56 -7.44 -9.57
CA LEU A 161 -2.11 -8.17 -10.75
C LEU A 161 -3.11 -8.08 -11.90
N ARG A 162 -2.63 -8.19 -13.14
CA ARG A 162 -3.48 -8.14 -14.33
C ARG A 162 -4.55 -9.23 -14.29
N PRO A 163 -5.84 -8.89 -14.44
CA PRO A 163 -6.92 -9.87 -14.41
C PRO A 163 -6.78 -10.95 -15.49
N GLY A 164 -7.03 -12.21 -15.12
CA GLY A 164 -7.04 -13.35 -16.04
C GLY A 164 -5.65 -13.83 -16.52
N ARG A 165 -4.57 -13.13 -16.14
CA ARG A 165 -3.20 -13.54 -16.51
C ARG A 165 -2.67 -14.60 -15.55
N GLU A 166 -2.05 -15.63 -16.13
CA GLU A 166 -1.32 -16.62 -15.33
C GLU A 166 -0.08 -16.00 -14.67
N THR A 167 0.24 -16.47 -13.47
CA THR A 167 1.38 -15.99 -12.69
C THR A 167 1.93 -17.10 -11.80
N ALA A 168 3.21 -16.98 -11.42
CA ALA A 168 3.86 -17.87 -10.48
C ALA A 168 3.48 -17.59 -9.01
N ILE A 169 2.79 -16.47 -8.74
CA ILE A 169 2.29 -16.13 -7.40
C ILE A 169 1.26 -17.16 -6.95
N ARG A 170 1.45 -17.69 -5.73
CA ARG A 170 0.55 -18.69 -5.11
C ARG A 170 -0.39 -18.11 -4.07
N ALA A 171 0.00 -17.02 -3.43
CA ALA A 171 -0.87 -16.33 -2.50
C ALA A 171 -0.65 -14.81 -2.51
N VAL A 172 -1.71 -14.07 -2.19
CA VAL A 172 -1.67 -12.67 -1.78
C VAL A 172 -2.08 -12.60 -0.32
N VAL A 173 -1.21 -12.02 0.50
CA VAL A 173 -1.34 -11.98 1.95
C VAL A 173 -1.45 -10.53 2.40
N LEU A 174 -2.55 -10.19 3.06
CA LEU A 174 -2.70 -8.93 3.76
C LEU A 174 -2.15 -9.07 5.18
N THR A 175 -1.17 -8.24 5.55
CA THR A 175 -0.58 -8.22 6.90
C THR A 175 -0.86 -6.90 7.60
N ASP A 176 -0.59 -6.85 8.90
CA ASP A 176 -0.44 -5.56 9.57
C ASP A 176 0.75 -4.79 8.97
N GLY A 177 0.59 -3.47 8.90
CA GLY A 177 1.67 -2.55 8.61
C GLY A 177 2.32 -2.03 9.88
N SER A 178 3.60 -1.66 9.81
CA SER A 178 4.29 -0.97 10.89
C SER A 178 3.50 0.29 11.29
N VAL A 179 3.13 0.38 12.57
CA VAL A 179 2.33 1.46 13.13
C VAL A 179 3.30 2.50 13.70
N ALA A 180 3.92 3.30 12.83
CA ALA A 180 4.56 4.53 13.31
C ALA A 180 3.49 5.58 13.70
N ASP A 181 2.37 5.63 12.97
CA ASP A 181 1.39 6.73 13.06
C ASP A 181 -0.07 6.26 13.18
N GLY A 182 -0.44 5.67 14.32
CA GLY A 182 -1.84 5.44 14.71
C GLY A 182 -2.62 4.35 13.94
N PRO A 183 -3.85 4.04 14.37
CA PRO A 183 -4.65 2.96 13.80
C PRO A 183 -5.00 3.25 12.34
N PRO A 184 -4.77 2.30 11.40
CA PRO A 184 -4.98 2.50 9.97
C PRO A 184 -6.44 2.74 9.59
N GLU A 185 -7.39 2.51 10.49
CA GLU A 185 -8.83 2.57 10.24
C GLU A 185 -9.37 4.00 10.03
N ARG A 186 -8.56 5.02 10.29
CA ARG A 186 -8.94 6.42 10.07
C ARG A 186 -7.97 7.05 9.07
N GLY A 187 -8.33 7.07 7.79
CA GLY A 187 -7.56 7.80 6.79
C GLY A 187 -7.68 7.25 5.38
N LEU A 188 -6.84 7.82 4.51
CA LEU A 188 -6.70 7.39 3.13
C LEU A 188 -5.46 6.49 2.98
N VAL A 189 -5.56 5.48 2.14
CA VAL A 189 -4.44 4.70 1.65
C VAL A 189 -4.14 5.07 0.20
N ALA A 190 -2.87 5.30 -0.12
CA ALA A 190 -2.38 5.56 -1.46
C ALA A 190 -1.88 4.26 -2.10
N VAL A 191 -2.54 3.84 -3.18
CA VAL A 191 -2.09 2.75 -4.06
C VAL A 191 -1.32 3.36 -5.22
N SER A 192 -0.08 2.91 -5.43
CA SER A 192 0.75 3.35 -6.55
C SER A 192 0.17 2.87 -7.89
N LEU A 193 -0.13 3.82 -8.78
CA LEU A 193 -0.49 3.51 -10.17
C LEU A 193 0.70 3.73 -11.11
N SER A 194 1.52 4.72 -10.81
CA SER A 194 2.80 4.98 -11.47
C SER A 194 3.74 5.72 -10.54
N LEU A 195 4.92 6.12 -11.03
CA LEU A 195 5.82 7.02 -10.30
C LEU A 195 5.18 8.39 -9.98
N ARG A 196 4.16 8.80 -10.74
CA ARG A 196 3.53 10.13 -10.66
C ARG A 196 2.05 10.09 -10.29
N TRP A 197 1.44 8.92 -10.26
CA TRP A 197 0.00 8.76 -10.01
C TRP A 197 -0.25 7.78 -8.89
N SER A 198 -1.17 8.15 -8.01
CA SER A 198 -1.70 7.26 -6.97
C SER A 198 -3.22 7.28 -6.95
N LEU A 199 -3.83 6.14 -6.66
CA LEU A 199 -5.24 6.03 -6.31
C LEU A 199 -5.36 6.12 -4.79
N LEU A 200 -6.19 7.03 -4.29
CA LEU A 200 -6.49 7.10 -2.86
C LEU A 200 -7.79 6.37 -2.57
N LEU A 201 -7.75 5.51 -1.54
CA LEU A 201 -8.89 4.71 -1.07
C LEU A 201 -9.10 4.96 0.41
N ASP A 202 -10.32 4.75 0.89
CA ASP A 202 -10.58 4.67 2.32
C ASP A 202 -9.87 3.44 2.90
N ALA A 203 -9.00 3.65 3.89
CA ALA A 203 -8.25 2.59 4.53
C ALA A 203 -9.16 1.55 5.21
N ALA A 204 -10.34 1.94 5.70
CA ALA A 204 -11.32 1.02 6.28
C ALA A 204 -11.89 0.05 5.22
N ARG A 205 -11.97 0.49 3.96
CA ARG A 205 -12.49 -0.30 2.83
C ARG A 205 -11.41 -1.06 2.06
N PHE A 206 -10.15 -0.70 2.24
CA PHE A 206 -9.03 -1.33 1.54
C PHE A 206 -9.01 -2.87 1.65
N PRO A 207 -9.20 -3.51 2.83
CA PRO A 207 -9.19 -4.97 2.92
C PRO A 207 -10.29 -5.64 2.11
N VAL A 208 -11.49 -5.06 2.08
CA VAL A 208 -12.62 -5.64 1.33
C VAL A 208 -12.46 -5.44 -0.17
N ILE A 209 -11.98 -4.25 -0.59
CA ILE A 209 -11.66 -3.95 -2.00
C ILE A 209 -10.60 -4.91 -2.50
N LEU A 210 -9.53 -5.10 -1.72
CA LEU A 210 -8.42 -5.96 -2.11
C LEU A 210 -8.84 -7.44 -2.21
N ARG A 211 -9.67 -7.92 -1.28
CA ARG A 211 -10.25 -9.26 -1.35
C ARG A 211 -11.13 -9.45 -2.57
N ASP A 212 -12.01 -8.48 -2.88
CA ASP A 212 -12.88 -8.59 -4.07
C ASP A 212 -12.08 -8.53 -5.37
N TYR A 213 -11.03 -7.71 -5.39
CA TYR A 213 -10.10 -7.66 -6.50
C TYR A 213 -9.45 -9.02 -6.71
N ALA A 214 -8.89 -9.63 -5.66
CA ALA A 214 -8.26 -10.93 -5.75
C ALA A 214 -9.20 -12.01 -6.31
N ARG A 215 -10.43 -12.04 -5.80
CA ARG A 215 -11.48 -12.97 -6.25
C ARG A 215 -11.81 -12.81 -7.74
N ARG A 216 -11.84 -11.58 -8.25
CA ARG A 216 -12.22 -11.28 -9.64
C ARG A 216 -11.05 -11.40 -10.61
N ALA A 217 -9.86 -10.95 -10.22
CA ALA A 217 -8.69 -10.88 -11.08
C ALA A 217 -7.97 -12.22 -11.21
N TYR A 218 -7.85 -12.97 -10.11
CA TYR A 218 -7.01 -14.17 -10.05
C TYR A 218 -7.59 -15.24 -9.11
N PRO A 219 -8.74 -15.85 -9.45
CA PRO A 219 -9.49 -16.75 -8.56
C PRO A 219 -8.74 -18.04 -8.15
N LYS A 220 -7.62 -18.36 -8.80
CA LYS A 220 -6.77 -19.53 -8.50
C LYS A 220 -5.64 -19.23 -7.51
N ILE A 221 -5.42 -17.97 -7.14
CA ILE A 221 -4.40 -17.55 -6.17
C ILE A 221 -5.06 -17.43 -4.80
N GLU A 222 -4.42 -17.97 -3.76
CA GLU A 222 -4.97 -17.91 -2.41
C GLU A 222 -4.97 -16.48 -1.86
N TRP A 223 -6.10 -16.05 -1.30
CA TRP A 223 -6.21 -14.81 -0.54
C TRP A 223 -6.15 -15.12 0.96
N ILE A 224 -5.20 -14.52 1.66
CA ILE A 224 -4.98 -14.77 3.10
C ILE A 224 -4.94 -13.43 3.84
N ASP A 225 -5.81 -13.26 4.83
CA ASP A 225 -5.78 -12.11 5.74
C ASP A 225 -5.15 -12.52 7.07
N LEU A 226 -3.96 -11.99 7.36
CA LEU A 226 -3.19 -12.26 8.58
C LEU A 226 -3.03 -10.99 9.44
N ARG A 227 -3.87 -9.98 9.26
CA ARG A 227 -3.88 -8.82 10.17
C ARG A 227 -4.19 -9.25 11.59
N GLY A 228 -3.54 -8.63 12.58
CA GLY A 228 -3.62 -9.03 13.99
C GLY A 228 -2.80 -10.27 14.36
N HIS A 229 -2.26 -11.02 13.39
CA HIS A 229 -1.41 -12.18 13.67
C HIS A 229 0.05 -11.75 13.84
N GLY A 230 0.67 -12.16 14.95
CA GLY A 230 2.08 -11.86 15.23
C GLY A 230 2.33 -10.71 16.21
N LYS A 231 1.28 -10.11 16.78
CA LYS A 231 1.39 -9.44 18.08
C LYS A 231 1.58 -10.55 19.12
N ALA A 232 2.75 -10.61 19.76
CA ALA A 232 2.89 -11.47 20.93
C ALA A 232 1.78 -11.08 21.92
N SER A 233 1.05 -12.06 22.45
CA SER A 233 0.27 -11.83 23.67
C SER A 233 1.23 -11.23 24.70
N PRO A 234 0.89 -10.15 25.40
CA PRO A 234 1.62 -9.81 26.60
C PRO A 234 1.51 -11.04 27.50
N CYS A 235 2.64 -11.62 27.90
CA CYS A 235 2.66 -12.58 29.00
C CYS A 235 1.91 -11.92 30.15
N GLY A 236 0.77 -12.49 30.53
CA GLY A 236 0.18 -12.21 31.82
C GLY A 236 1.01 -12.97 32.84
N ASP A 237 1.71 -12.22 33.68
CA ASP A 237 2.07 -12.66 35.03
C ASP A 237 0.86 -12.41 35.96
#